data_AF-A0A950A636-F1
#
_entry.id   AF-A0A950A636-F1
#
_cell.length_a   1.000
_cell.length_b   1.000
_cell.length_c   1.000
_cell.angle_alpha   90.00
_cell.angle_beta   90.00
_cell.angle_gamma   90.00
#
_symmetry.space_group_name_H-M   'P 1'
#
loop_
_entity.id
_entity.type
_entity.pdbx_description
1 polymer ?
#
loop_
_entity_poly.entity_id
_entity_poly.type
_entity_poly.pdbx_seq_one_letter_code
_entity_poly.pdbx_strand_id
1 'polypeptide(L)'
;MSLELWSTIAAVGTFVVITATAIAAVIQLRHMRSSNQITILNDFRIATEDPEFRAAMQFIFTLPHKLDDAGFRAMLESDPVPVELYPINRVGRLYELFGFYVNRGILDADMVCDLWAPVVLGAWERMADAIVVMRRTRGPELLENFEYLALLSVRYLERSQSVYPKNLPRIAPADRWAAQDAAKPPIPTRS
;
A
#
# COMPACT_ATOMS: atom_id res chain seq x y z
N MET A 1 39.52 -1.41 -53.20
CA MET A 1 38.41 -1.15 -52.26
C MET A 1 38.97 -0.31 -51.13
N SER A 2 38.42 0.89 -50.93
CA SER A 2 39.03 1.98 -50.16
C SER A 2 39.01 1.70 -48.65
N LEU A 3 40.02 2.23 -47.95
CA LEU A 3 40.14 2.24 -46.48
C LEU A 3 38.87 2.79 -45.78
N GLU A 4 38.08 3.58 -46.51
CA GLU A 4 36.78 4.11 -46.09
C GLU A 4 35.74 3.01 -45.83
N LEU A 5 35.72 1.92 -46.62
CA LEU A 5 34.79 0.80 -46.38
C LEU A 5 35.11 0.09 -45.07
N TRP A 6 36.40 -0.13 -44.80
CA TRP A 6 36.86 -0.75 -43.54
C TRP A 6 36.61 0.15 -42.34
N SER A 7 36.85 1.46 -42.47
CA SER A 7 36.53 2.45 -41.44
C SER A 7 35.03 2.47 -41.13
N THR A 8 34.18 2.45 -42.16
CA THR A 8 32.73 2.42 -42.01
C THR A 8 32.25 1.14 -41.32
N ILE A 9 32.78 -0.01 -41.74
CA ILE A 9 32.46 -1.31 -41.10
C ILE A 9 32.88 -1.30 -39.62
N ALA A 10 34.07 -0.78 -39.30
CA ALA A 10 34.54 -0.68 -37.92
C ALA A 10 33.63 0.24 -37.09
N ALA A 11 33.27 1.41 -37.61
CA ALA A 11 32.39 2.35 -36.93
C ALA A 11 30.98 1.77 -36.67
N VAL A 12 30.40 1.10 -37.66
CA VAL A 12 29.11 0.39 -37.50
C VAL A 12 29.23 -0.74 -36.48
N GLY A 13 30.30 -1.51 -36.52
CA GLY A 13 30.57 -2.57 -35.54
C GLY A 13 30.66 -2.03 -34.12
N THR A 14 31.41 -0.95 -33.90
CA THR A 14 31.50 -0.28 -32.60
C THR A 14 30.14 0.23 -32.14
N PHE A 15 29.35 0.85 -33.03
CA PHE A 15 28.00 1.33 -32.69
C PHE A 15 27.07 0.20 -32.23
N VAL A 16 27.09 -0.94 -32.92
CA VAL A 16 26.29 -2.13 -32.55
C VAL A 16 26.70 -2.64 -31.17
N VAL A 17 27.99 -2.76 -30.89
CA VAL A 17 28.50 -3.23 -29.58
C VAL A 17 28.10 -2.28 -28.45
N ILE A 18 28.25 -0.96 -28.65
CA ILE A 18 27.84 0.04 -27.66
C ILE A 18 26.33 -0.05 -27.41
N THR A 19 25.53 -0.15 -28.49
CA THR A 19 24.07 -0.26 -28.39
C THR A 19 23.65 -1.53 -27.62
N ALA A 20 24.24 -2.68 -27.95
CA ALA A 20 23.97 -3.93 -27.24
C ALA A 20 24.35 -3.85 -25.76
N THR A 21 25.49 -3.22 -25.45
CA THR A 21 25.96 -3.02 -24.07
C THR A 21 25.02 -2.10 -23.29
N ALA A 22 24.54 -1.01 -23.90
CA ALA A 22 23.57 -0.11 -23.29
C ALA A 22 22.24 -0.82 -22.98
N ILE A 23 21.73 -1.64 -23.91
CA ILE A 23 20.52 -2.44 -23.70
C ILE A 23 20.72 -3.43 -22.54
N ALA A 24 21.85 -4.14 -22.51
CA ALA A 24 22.16 -5.07 -21.42
C ALA A 24 22.24 -4.35 -20.06
N ALA A 25 22.86 -3.17 -20.00
CA ALA A 25 22.91 -2.36 -18.78
C ALA A 25 21.52 -1.92 -18.31
N VAL A 26 20.63 -1.51 -19.23
CA VAL A 26 19.24 -1.14 -18.90
C VAL A 26 18.47 -2.35 -18.34
N ILE A 27 18.63 -3.53 -18.94
CA ILE A 27 18.00 -4.77 -18.44
C ILE A 27 18.52 -5.11 -17.04
N GLN A 28 19.84 -5.01 -16.81
CA GLN A 28 20.44 -5.24 -15.50
C GLN A 28 19.89 -4.28 -14.44
N LEU A 29 19.77 -2.98 -14.76
CA LEU A 29 19.16 -1.99 -13.87
C LEU A 29 17.70 -2.33 -13.54
N ARG A 30 16.93 -2.80 -14.52
CA ARG A 30 15.54 -3.24 -14.30
C ARG A 30 15.45 -4.43 -13.36
N HIS A 31 16.34 -5.42 -13.51
CA HIS A 31 16.39 -6.57 -12.59
C HIS A 31 16.75 -6.14 -11.17
N MET A 32 17.75 -5.26 -11.01
CA MET A 32 18.11 -4.71 -9.69
C MET A 32 16.95 -3.94 -9.05
N ARG A 33 16.22 -3.12 -9.82
CA ARG A 33 15.03 -2.41 -9.31
C ARG A 33 13.96 -3.38 -8.83
N SER A 34 13.68 -4.42 -9.60
CA SER A 34 12.67 -5.43 -9.25
C SER A 34 13.09 -6.21 -7.99
N SER A 35 14.36 -6.56 -7.87
CA SER A 35 14.91 -7.22 -6.68
C SER A 35 14.76 -6.36 -5.42
N ASN A 36 15.07 -5.07 -5.51
CA ASN A 36 14.94 -4.15 -4.37
C ASN A 36 13.47 -4.01 -3.94
N GLN A 37 12.54 -3.95 -4.90
CA GLN A 37 11.11 -3.91 -4.60
C GLN A 37 10.64 -5.15 -3.85
N ILE A 38 11.07 -6.35 -4.27
CA ILE A 38 10.71 -7.61 -3.59
C ILE A 38 11.18 -7.62 -2.14
N THR A 39 12.41 -7.16 -1.86
CA THR A 39 12.94 -7.08 -0.49
C THR A 39 12.05 -6.19 0.38
N ILE A 40 11.76 -4.98 -0.09
CA ILE A 40 10.92 -4.01 0.63
C ILE A 40 9.52 -4.58 0.87
N LEU A 41 8.90 -5.19 -0.14
CA LEU A 41 7.58 -5.82 -0.02
C LEU A 41 7.58 -6.95 1.01
N ASN A 42 8.64 -7.76 1.06
CA ASN A 42 8.75 -8.83 2.05
C ASN A 42 8.91 -8.28 3.47
N ASP A 43 9.66 -7.19 3.65
CA ASP A 43 9.80 -6.53 4.95
C ASP A 43 8.43 -6.01 5.44
N PHE A 44 7.64 -5.41 4.54
CA PHE A 44 6.26 -5.01 4.86
C PHE A 44 5.36 -6.19 5.19
N ARG A 45 5.43 -7.27 4.41
CA ARG A 45 4.67 -8.49 4.69
C ARG A 45 4.96 -8.99 6.10
N ILE A 46 6.25 -9.13 6.44
CA ILE A 46 6.69 -9.57 7.78
C ILE A 46 6.17 -8.60 8.85
N ALA A 47 6.29 -7.29 8.64
CA ALA A 47 5.80 -6.29 9.57
C ALA A 47 4.28 -6.36 9.78
N THR A 48 3.50 -6.70 8.76
CA THR A 48 2.04 -6.86 8.88
C THR A 48 1.62 -8.18 9.53
N GLU A 49 2.46 -9.21 9.47
CA GLU A 49 2.23 -10.52 10.10
C GLU A 49 2.64 -10.55 11.59
N ASP A 50 3.41 -9.56 12.03
CA ASP A 50 3.84 -9.36 13.41
C ASP A 50 2.64 -9.37 14.39
N PRO A 51 2.68 -10.18 15.47
CA PRO A 51 1.60 -10.23 16.45
C PRO A 51 1.28 -8.87 17.09
N GLU A 52 2.29 -8.03 17.34
CA GLU A 52 2.06 -6.70 17.92
C GLU A 52 1.38 -5.76 16.93
N PHE A 53 1.75 -5.84 15.64
CA PHE A 53 1.03 -5.11 14.59
C PHE A 53 -0.42 -5.57 14.48
N ARG A 54 -0.70 -6.88 14.54
CA ARG A 54 -2.06 -7.41 14.54
C ARG A 54 -2.88 -6.94 15.75
N ALA A 55 -2.27 -6.90 16.94
CA ALA A 55 -2.90 -6.34 18.14
C ALA A 55 -3.17 -4.83 17.98
N ALA A 56 -2.23 -4.10 17.37
CA ALA A 56 -2.41 -2.68 17.10
C ALA A 56 -3.56 -2.45 16.11
N MET A 57 -3.66 -3.25 15.05
CA MET A 57 -4.80 -3.21 14.13
C MET A 57 -6.12 -3.49 14.84
N GLN A 58 -6.18 -4.46 15.75
CA GLN A 58 -7.38 -4.70 16.57
C GLN A 58 -7.78 -3.48 17.40
N PHE A 59 -6.82 -2.74 17.97
CA PHE A 59 -7.10 -1.47 18.64
C PHE A 59 -7.70 -0.44 17.67
N ILE A 60 -7.16 -0.33 16.44
CA ILE A 60 -7.70 0.59 15.41
C ILE A 60 -9.19 0.31 15.10
N PHE A 61 -9.64 -0.95 15.15
CA PHE A 61 -11.08 -1.25 14.99
C PHE A 61 -11.97 -0.66 16.08
N THR A 62 -11.42 -0.41 17.26
CA THR A 62 -12.16 0.21 18.39
C THR A 62 -12.08 1.74 18.41
N LEU A 63 -11.20 2.31 17.58
CA LEU A 63 -10.85 3.72 17.62
C LEU A 63 -12.04 4.66 17.35
N PRO A 64 -12.94 4.39 16.38
CA PRO A 64 -14.11 5.25 16.14
C PRO A 64 -14.97 5.45 17.40
N HIS A 65 -15.22 4.38 18.17
CA HIS A 65 -16.01 4.47 19.41
C HIS A 65 -15.28 5.21 20.54
N LYS A 66 -13.95 5.13 20.58
CA LYS A 66 -13.16 5.85 21.59
C LYS A 66 -13.13 7.36 21.32
N LEU A 67 -13.25 7.76 20.05
CA LEU A 67 -13.24 9.17 19.66
C LEU A 67 -14.47 9.95 20.10
N ASP A 68 -15.56 9.29 20.52
CA ASP A 68 -16.72 9.94 21.13
C ASP A 68 -16.36 10.62 22.47
N ASP A 69 -15.39 10.05 23.20
CA ASP A 69 -14.91 10.59 24.47
C ASP A 69 -13.99 11.80 24.28
N ALA A 70 -14.34 12.92 24.93
CA ALA A 70 -13.53 14.14 24.91
C ALA A 70 -12.17 13.96 25.60
N GLY A 71 -12.11 13.14 26.66
CA GLY A 71 -10.85 12.84 27.35
C GLY A 71 -9.88 12.11 26.43
N PHE A 72 -10.38 11.12 25.70
CA PHE A 72 -9.62 10.41 24.68
C PHE A 72 -9.07 11.33 23.58
N ARG A 73 -9.90 12.25 23.05
CA ARG A 73 -9.43 13.23 22.06
C ARG A 73 -8.32 14.14 22.62
N ALA A 74 -8.43 14.58 23.89
CA ALA A 74 -7.38 15.36 24.52
C ALA A 74 -6.06 14.59 24.66
N MET A 75 -6.12 13.28 24.93
CA MET A 75 -4.93 12.42 24.95
C MET A 75 -4.24 12.34 23.58
N LEU A 76 -5.00 12.30 22.48
CA LEU A 76 -4.44 12.32 21.12
C LEU A 76 -3.70 13.62 20.78
N GLU A 77 -4.16 14.75 21.34
CA GLU A 77 -3.53 16.05 21.12
C GLU A 77 -2.19 16.20 21.87
N SER A 78 -1.98 15.43 22.95
CA SER A 78 -0.74 15.47 23.74
C SER A 78 0.48 14.93 22.98
N ASP A 79 1.63 15.60 23.11
CA ASP A 79 2.89 15.24 22.46
C ASP A 79 4.06 15.17 23.48
N PRO A 80 4.71 14.00 23.67
CA PRO A 80 4.50 12.74 22.98
C PRO A 80 3.14 12.09 23.30
N VAL A 81 2.63 11.31 22.35
CA VAL A 81 1.41 10.51 22.53
C VAL A 81 1.59 9.53 23.71
N PRO A 82 0.59 9.34 24.59
CA PRO A 82 0.65 8.38 25.69
C PRO A 82 0.89 6.93 25.22
N VAL A 83 1.52 6.13 26.07
CA VAL A 83 1.94 4.75 25.74
C VAL A 83 0.75 3.88 25.34
N GLU A 84 -0.41 4.11 25.94
CA GLU A 84 -1.65 3.37 25.67
C GLU A 84 -2.15 3.60 24.23
N LEU A 85 -1.72 4.69 23.60
CA LEU A 85 -2.08 5.07 22.23
C LEU A 85 -0.98 4.77 21.21
N TYR A 86 0.11 4.09 21.63
CA TYR A 86 1.15 3.59 20.72
C TYR A 86 0.65 2.69 19.59
N PRO A 87 -0.46 1.92 19.72
CA PRO A 87 -1.06 1.24 18.58
C PRO A 87 -1.34 2.14 17.37
N ILE A 88 -1.80 3.38 17.60
CA ILE A 88 -2.06 4.38 16.55
C ILE A 88 -0.76 4.73 15.83
N ASN A 89 0.29 5.01 16.60
CA ASN A 89 1.61 5.32 16.04
C ASN A 89 2.20 4.14 15.27
N ARG A 90 2.02 2.90 15.74
CA ARG A 90 2.55 1.71 15.07
C ARG A 90 1.91 1.51 13.70
N VAL A 91 0.58 1.56 13.63
CA VAL A 91 -0.15 1.40 12.36
C VAL A 91 0.12 2.59 11.43
N GLY A 92 0.01 3.81 11.94
CA GLY A 92 0.25 5.04 11.19
C GLY A 92 1.67 5.08 10.60
N ARG A 93 2.70 4.80 11.39
CA ARG A 93 4.10 4.82 10.91
C ARG A 93 4.38 3.76 9.85
N LEU A 94 3.81 2.57 9.96
CA LEU A 94 4.01 1.53 8.95
C LEU A 94 3.46 1.99 7.60
N TYR A 95 2.20 2.44 7.56
CA TYR A 95 1.59 2.90 6.32
C TYR A 95 2.15 4.23 5.81
N GLU A 96 2.62 5.10 6.70
CA GLU A 96 3.34 6.32 6.33
C GLU A 96 4.64 5.98 5.59
N LEU A 97 5.45 5.07 6.14
CA LEU A 97 6.67 4.60 5.49
C LEU A 97 6.35 3.92 4.15
N PHE A 98 5.24 3.19 4.09
CA PHE A 98 4.84 2.51 2.87
C PHE A 98 4.41 3.48 1.77
N GLY A 99 3.58 4.45 2.14
CA GLY A 99 3.19 5.55 1.28
C GLY A 99 4.39 6.35 0.80
N PHE A 100 5.38 6.57 1.66
CA PHE A 100 6.62 7.26 1.30
C PHE A 100 7.36 6.51 0.18
N TYR A 101 7.52 5.19 0.28
CA TYR A 101 8.20 4.43 -0.78
C TYR A 101 7.44 4.44 -2.11
N VAL A 102 6.11 4.44 -2.07
CA VAL A 102 5.28 4.58 -3.28
C VAL A 102 5.40 5.98 -3.86
N ASN A 103 5.28 7.01 -3.03
CA ASN A 103 5.39 8.43 -3.42
C ASN A 103 6.76 8.75 -4.05
N ARG A 104 7.84 8.10 -3.58
CA ARG A 104 9.19 8.23 -4.16
C ARG A 104 9.45 7.33 -5.38
N GLY A 105 8.46 6.56 -5.84
CA GLY A 105 8.58 5.66 -6.99
C GLY A 105 9.54 4.48 -6.76
N ILE A 106 9.89 4.21 -5.50
CA ILE A 106 10.70 3.06 -5.12
C ILE A 106 9.85 1.80 -5.29
N LEU A 107 8.62 1.84 -4.79
CA LEU A 107 7.60 0.81 -5.02
C LEU A 107 6.62 1.22 -6.10
N ASP A 108 6.18 0.25 -6.89
CA ASP A 108 5.10 0.43 -7.85
C ASP A 108 3.74 0.51 -7.13
N ALA A 109 2.98 1.56 -7.42
CA ALA A 109 1.71 1.82 -6.75
C ALA A 109 0.65 0.74 -7.03
N ASP A 110 0.57 0.25 -8.27
CA ASP A 110 -0.41 -0.75 -8.65
C ASP A 110 -0.11 -2.10 -7.99
N MET A 111 1.16 -2.48 -7.91
CA MET A 111 1.60 -3.68 -7.20
C MET A 111 1.29 -3.61 -5.70
N VAL A 112 1.53 -2.46 -5.06
CA VAL A 112 1.21 -2.28 -3.63
C VAL A 112 -0.30 -2.31 -3.41
N CYS A 113 -1.08 -1.62 -4.25
CA CYS A 113 -2.53 -1.58 -4.10
C CYS A 113 -3.18 -2.95 -4.37
N ASP A 114 -2.67 -3.73 -5.32
CA ASP A 114 -3.15 -5.10 -5.59
C ASP A 114 -3.06 -5.98 -4.33
N LEU A 115 -1.97 -5.85 -3.58
CA LEU A 115 -1.73 -6.65 -2.39
C LEU A 115 -2.47 -6.15 -1.14
N TRP A 116 -2.60 -4.84 -0.95
CA TRP A 116 -3.03 -4.28 0.34
C TRP A 116 -4.09 -3.17 0.28
N ALA A 117 -4.60 -2.75 -0.88
CA ALA A 117 -5.53 -1.62 -0.96
C ALA A 117 -6.73 -1.72 0.00
N PRO A 118 -7.44 -2.86 0.12
CA PRO A 118 -8.56 -2.97 1.08
C PRO A 118 -8.14 -2.74 2.53
N VAL A 119 -6.96 -3.24 2.91
CA VAL A 119 -6.47 -3.18 4.30
C VAL A 119 -5.97 -1.77 4.63
N VAL A 120 -5.20 -1.15 3.71
CA VAL A 120 -4.74 0.24 3.84
C VAL A 120 -5.94 1.18 3.97
N LEU A 121 -6.90 1.06 3.05
CA LEU A 121 -8.08 1.93 3.05
C LEU A 121 -8.90 1.75 4.33
N GLY A 122 -9.15 0.50 4.75
CA GLY A 122 -9.88 0.23 5.98
C GLY A 122 -9.16 0.76 7.24
N ALA A 123 -7.83 0.74 7.27
CA ALA A 123 -7.06 1.34 8.36
C ALA A 123 -7.19 2.87 8.35
N TRP A 124 -7.05 3.50 7.17
CA TRP A 124 -7.19 4.95 7.00
C TRP A 124 -8.55 5.44 7.47
N GLU A 125 -9.64 4.83 6.99
CA GLU A 125 -11.02 5.21 7.36
C GLU A 125 -11.26 5.20 8.88
N ARG A 126 -10.67 4.22 9.59
CA ARG A 126 -10.81 4.10 11.05
C ARG A 126 -9.93 5.09 11.82
N MET A 127 -8.83 5.52 11.21
CA MET A 127 -7.86 6.42 11.83
C MET A 127 -8.08 7.89 11.46
N ALA A 128 -8.78 8.19 10.37
CA ALA A 128 -8.87 9.53 9.79
C ALA A 128 -9.25 10.60 10.83
N ASP A 129 -10.30 10.37 11.61
CA ASP A 129 -10.75 11.32 12.64
C ASP A 129 -9.72 11.50 13.78
N ALA A 130 -9.05 10.42 14.20
CA ALA A 130 -7.97 10.51 15.18
C ALA A 130 -6.79 11.31 14.62
N ILE A 131 -6.43 11.10 13.36
CA ILE A 131 -5.36 11.83 12.67
C ILE A 131 -5.73 13.32 12.58
N VAL A 132 -6.97 13.66 12.25
CA VAL A 132 -7.46 15.05 12.24
C VAL A 132 -7.29 15.71 13.62
N VAL A 133 -7.61 14.99 14.71
CA VAL A 133 -7.38 15.48 16.08
C VAL A 133 -5.88 15.68 16.34
N MET A 134 -5.03 14.70 16.00
CA MET A 134 -3.58 14.79 16.20
C MET A 134 -2.92 15.91 15.38
N ARG A 135 -3.44 16.22 14.18
CA ARG A 135 -2.96 17.29 13.28
C ARG A 135 -3.15 18.68 13.87
N ARG A 136 -4.08 18.87 14.82
CA ARG A 136 -4.30 20.17 15.49
C ARG A 136 -3.07 20.68 16.23
N THR A 137 -2.30 19.77 16.83
CA THR A 137 -1.08 20.11 17.59
C THR A 137 0.21 19.86 16.81
N ARG A 138 0.17 18.98 15.80
CA ARG A 138 1.37 18.52 15.07
C ARG A 138 1.53 19.09 13.65
N GLY A 139 0.50 19.75 13.13
CA GLY A 139 0.48 20.25 11.76
C GLY A 139 -0.24 19.31 10.78
N PRO A 140 -0.72 19.84 9.64
CA PRO A 140 -1.49 19.09 8.67
C PRO A 140 -0.71 17.98 7.94
N GLU A 141 0.61 18.05 7.93
CA GLU A 141 1.51 17.11 7.23
C GLU A 141 1.65 15.76 7.96
N LEU A 142 1.13 15.65 9.19
CA LEU A 142 1.17 14.40 9.93
C LEU A 142 0.47 13.28 9.16
N LEU A 143 1.23 12.22 8.86
CA LEU A 143 0.78 11.03 8.15
C LEU A 143 0.27 11.29 6.71
N GLU A 144 0.84 12.29 6.03
CA GLU A 144 0.47 12.65 4.65
C GLU A 144 0.76 11.54 3.63
N ASN A 145 1.79 10.72 3.83
CA ASN A 145 2.08 9.64 2.89
C ASN A 145 1.13 8.46 3.10
N PHE A 146 0.66 8.23 4.33
CA PHE A 146 -0.43 7.29 4.60
C PHE A 146 -1.73 7.77 3.92
N GLU A 147 -2.06 9.05 4.04
CA GLU A 147 -3.21 9.65 3.32
C GLU A 147 -3.09 9.46 1.80
N TYR A 148 -1.90 9.74 1.25
CA TYR A 148 -1.61 9.51 -0.16
C TYR A 148 -1.81 8.04 -0.57
N LEU A 149 -1.32 7.10 0.25
CA LEU A 149 -1.49 5.67 -0.03
C LEU A 149 -2.96 5.23 0.05
N ALA A 150 -3.73 5.80 0.97
CA ALA A 150 -5.17 5.56 1.07
C ALA A 150 -5.90 6.09 -0.18
N LEU A 151 -5.54 7.28 -0.67
CA LEU A 151 -6.08 7.83 -1.92
C LEU A 151 -5.78 6.90 -3.12
N LEU A 152 -4.56 6.39 -3.22
CA LEU A 152 -4.21 5.43 -4.28
C LEU A 152 -5.03 4.14 -4.16
N SER A 153 -5.27 3.68 -2.93
CA SER A 153 -6.09 2.50 -2.65
C SER A 153 -7.54 2.69 -3.11
N VAL A 154 -8.15 3.85 -2.86
CA VAL A 154 -9.48 4.20 -3.37
C VAL A 154 -9.52 4.10 -4.89
N ARG A 155 -8.60 4.81 -5.57
CA ARG A 155 -8.53 4.82 -7.05
C ARG A 155 -8.32 3.43 -7.63
N TYR A 156 -7.50 2.62 -6.98
CA TYR A 156 -7.23 1.25 -7.41
C TYR A 156 -8.49 0.38 -7.32
N LEU A 157 -9.23 0.47 -6.20
CA LEU A 157 -10.44 -0.32 -5.98
C LEU A 157 -11.61 0.12 -6.87
N GLU A 158 -11.71 1.42 -7.17
CA GLU A 158 -12.69 1.95 -8.14
C GLU A 158 -12.42 1.46 -9.57
N ARG A 159 -11.14 1.36 -9.96
CA ARG A 159 -10.74 0.89 -11.29
C ARG A 159 -10.80 -0.64 -11.43
N SER A 160 -10.46 -1.38 -10.38
CA SER A 160 -10.15 -2.81 -10.44
C SER A 160 -11.28 -3.65 -9.86
N GLN A 161 -12.34 -3.88 -10.64
CA GLN A 161 -13.46 -4.74 -10.24
C GLN A 161 -13.00 -6.17 -9.89
N SER A 162 -11.93 -6.66 -10.53
CA SER A 162 -11.26 -7.90 -10.15
C SER A 162 -9.89 -8.04 -10.83
N VAL A 163 -8.92 -8.55 -10.08
CA VAL A 163 -7.62 -9.02 -10.62
C VAL A 163 -7.64 -10.49 -11.07
N TYR A 164 -8.78 -11.16 -10.91
CA TYR A 164 -8.94 -12.53 -11.40
C TYR A 164 -8.79 -12.57 -12.93
N PRO A 165 -7.99 -13.48 -13.50
CA PRO A 165 -7.80 -13.56 -14.95
C PRO A 165 -9.12 -13.69 -15.70
N LYS A 166 -9.43 -12.73 -16.57
CA LYS A 166 -10.72 -12.64 -17.29
C LYS A 166 -10.98 -13.83 -18.21
N ASN A 167 -9.92 -14.51 -18.64
CA ASN A 167 -9.95 -15.63 -19.58
C ASN A 167 -9.97 -17.00 -18.89
N LEU A 168 -10.04 -17.05 -17.55
CA LEU A 168 -10.10 -18.31 -16.80
C LEU A 168 -11.45 -18.47 -16.09
N PRO A 169 -11.98 -19.70 -16.01
CA PRO A 169 -13.19 -19.96 -15.24
C PRO A 169 -12.89 -19.88 -13.73
N ARG A 170 -13.73 -19.17 -12.97
CA ARG A 170 -13.65 -19.15 -11.51
C ARG A 170 -14.05 -20.50 -10.92
N ILE A 171 -13.25 -21.01 -10.00
CA ILE A 171 -13.54 -22.23 -9.21
C ILE A 171 -14.31 -21.92 -7.91
N ALA A 172 -15.13 -20.87 -7.91
CA ALA A 172 -15.85 -20.45 -6.72
C ALA A 172 -16.87 -21.55 -6.31
N PRO A 173 -16.87 -22.01 -5.05
CA PRO A 173 -17.84 -22.99 -4.59
C PRO A 173 -19.25 -22.40 -4.60
N ALA A 174 -20.26 -23.25 -4.82
CA ALA A 174 -21.65 -22.84 -4.67
C ALA A 174 -21.94 -22.42 -3.23
N ASP A 175 -22.69 -21.34 -3.05
CA ASP A 175 -23.15 -20.90 -1.73
C ASP A 175 -24.26 -21.84 -1.24
N ARG A 176 -23.85 -22.86 -0.47
CA ARG A 176 -24.77 -23.86 0.11
C ARG A 176 -25.71 -23.29 1.18
N TRP A 177 -25.45 -22.07 1.66
CA TRP A 177 -26.24 -21.43 2.72
C TRP A 177 -27.18 -20.34 2.19
N ALA A 178 -27.09 -19.96 0.92
CA ALA A 178 -27.91 -18.91 0.30
C ALA A 178 -29.41 -19.03 0.62
N ALA A 179 -29.97 -20.24 0.53
CA ALA A 179 -31.39 -20.49 0.83
C ALA A 179 -31.73 -20.36 2.34
N GLN A 180 -30.81 -20.74 3.23
CA GLN A 180 -31.00 -20.64 4.69
C GLN A 180 -30.88 -19.19 5.15
N ASP A 181 -29.93 -18.44 4.60
CA ASP A 181 -29.73 -17.03 4.97
C ASP A 181 -30.80 -16.12 4.36
N ALA A 182 -31.36 -16.45 3.19
CA ALA A 182 -32.54 -15.78 2.65
C ALA A 182 -33.79 -15.98 3.51
N ALA A 183 -33.86 -17.06 4.29
CA ALA A 183 -34.97 -17.35 5.22
C ALA A 183 -34.80 -16.67 6.59
N LYS A 184 -33.62 -16.13 6.91
CA LYS A 184 -33.45 -15.34 8.13
C LYS A 184 -34.14 -13.99 7.96
N PRO A 185 -34.89 -13.51 8.97
CA PRO A 185 -35.42 -12.16 8.95
C PRO A 185 -34.26 -11.16 8.82
N PRO A 186 -34.43 -10.06 8.06
CA PRO A 186 -33.37 -9.09 7.85
C PRO A 186 -32.88 -8.57 9.20
N ILE A 187 -31.55 -8.57 9.38
CA ILE A 187 -30.91 -7.94 10.53
C ILE A 187 -31.29 -6.46 10.48
N PRO A 188 -31.88 -5.88 11.55
CA PRO A 188 -32.22 -4.47 11.56
C PRO A 188 -30.96 -3.65 11.31
N THR A 189 -30.91 -3.00 10.14
CA THR A 189 -29.85 -2.05 9.79
C THR A 189 -29.88 -0.93 10.82
N ARG A 190 -28.79 -0.75 11.58
CA ARG A 190 -28.64 0.41 12.46
C ARG A 190 -28.67 1.67 11.59
N SER A 191 -29.75 2.44 11.72
CA SER A 191 -29.91 3.80 11.21
C SER A 191 -29.00 4.77 11.93
#